data_AF-F3ZDT3-F1
#
_entry.id   AF-F3ZDT3-F1
#
_cell.length_a   1.000
_cell.length_b   1.000
_cell.length_c   1.000
_cell.angle_alpha   90.00
_cell.angle_beta   90.00
_cell.angle_gamma   90.00
#
_symmetry.space_group_name_H-M   'P 1'
#
loop_
_entity.id
_entity.type
_entity.pdbx_description
1 polymer ?
#
loop_
_entity_poly.entity_id
_entity_poly.type
_entity_poly.pdbx_seq_one_letter_code
_entity_poly.pdbx_strand_id
1 'polypeptide(L)'
;MRPLDLGDILGGAFRMMRSHWRAVLGISLGTAVLVTGVTLAVRETTSDATAGTYGLSSLPAQLVSLLGSTLAVGMLTSVASHAVLGRPLSLKGAWREARPRFWKLLGLTVLVALVMAAAVLVCLVPGLLVNTAGGGDGLTILGVIAGVVLAVWLYIRLSFSTAALVLERQGIVDAMRRSAKLVDGAWWRTFGILLLTGVIASVAQFVIALPFDVLGLLVGFTDSEGSSSTGGLAFSLFVGVGMIASTTFAFPLTAGVTVLLYVDQRIRRESLDLDLTAASTHRPAAPGRL
;
A
#
# COMPACT_ATOMS: atom_id res chain seq x y z
N MET A 1 -18.41 -15.59 18.48
CA MET A 1 -18.10 -14.17 18.16
C MET A 1 -18.77 -13.86 16.82
N ARG A 2 -19.52 -12.76 16.71
CA ARG A 2 -20.18 -12.40 15.44
C ARG A 2 -19.11 -11.89 14.46
N PRO A 3 -19.10 -12.32 13.19
CA PRO A 3 -18.11 -11.85 12.22
C PRO A 3 -18.22 -10.32 12.09
N LEU A 4 -17.09 -9.62 12.13
CA LEU A 4 -17.05 -8.19 11.88
C LEU A 4 -17.59 -7.93 10.47
N ASP A 5 -18.68 -7.17 10.40
CA ASP A 5 -19.23 -6.74 9.12
C ASP A 5 -18.35 -5.62 8.55
N LEU A 6 -18.39 -5.43 7.24
CA LEU A 6 -17.60 -4.42 6.55
C LEU A 6 -17.84 -3.01 7.14
N GLY A 7 -19.09 -2.72 7.53
CA GLY A 7 -19.46 -1.46 8.18
C GLY A 7 -18.78 -1.26 9.54
N ASP A 8 -18.54 -2.34 10.29
CA ASP A 8 -17.81 -2.28 11.57
C ASP A 8 -16.32 -2.03 11.35
N ILE A 9 -15.75 -2.60 10.28
CA ILE A 9 -14.34 -2.39 9.91
C ILE A 9 -14.11 -0.95 9.48
N LEU A 10 -14.92 -0.44 8.54
CA LEU A 10 -14.81 0.94 8.08
C LEU A 10 -15.16 1.94 9.19
N GLY A 11 -16.24 1.70 9.93
CA GLY A 11 -16.66 2.55 11.05
C GLY A 11 -15.66 2.54 12.23
N GLY A 12 -14.97 1.42 12.44
CA GLY A 12 -13.86 1.30 13.40
C GLY A 12 -12.65 2.14 12.96
N ALA A 13 -12.27 2.06 11.68
CA ALA A 13 -11.19 2.87 11.11
C ALA A 13 -11.50 4.39 11.22
N PHE A 14 -12.72 4.82 10.91
CA PHE A 14 -13.15 6.22 11.06
C PHE A 14 -13.14 6.70 12.53
N ARG A 15 -13.62 5.87 13.47
CA ARG A 15 -13.58 6.20 14.91
C ARG A 15 -12.14 6.34 15.44
N MET A 16 -11.25 5.46 14.99
CA MET A 16 -9.83 5.55 15.31
C MET A 16 -9.20 6.84 14.75
N MET A 17 -9.55 7.22 13.52
CA MET A 17 -9.07 8.45 12.89
C MET A 17 -9.54 9.70 13.66
N ARG A 18 -10.80 9.72 14.12
CA ARG A 18 -11.39 10.87 14.83
C ARG A 18 -10.83 11.07 16.24
N SER A 19 -10.50 9.98 16.94
CA SER A 19 -9.99 10.03 18.32
C SER A 19 -8.55 10.54 18.43
N HIS A 20 -7.71 10.33 17.39
CA HIS A 20 -6.28 10.67 17.41
C HIS A 20 -5.85 11.55 16.22
N TRP A 21 -6.77 12.37 15.70
CA TRP A 21 -6.63 13.08 14.41
C TRP A 21 -5.33 13.89 14.28
N ARG A 22 -4.86 14.57 15.33
CA ARG A 22 -3.66 15.43 15.25
C ARG A 22 -2.37 14.64 14.98
N ALA A 23 -2.19 13.52 15.66
CA ALA A 23 -1.02 12.67 15.48
C ALA A 23 -1.10 11.96 14.12
N VAL A 24 -2.25 11.37 13.81
CA VAL A 24 -2.50 10.65 12.55
C VAL A 24 -2.31 11.57 11.34
N LEU A 25 -2.87 12.78 11.37
CA LEU A 25 -2.69 13.77 10.29
C LEU A 25 -1.26 14.31 10.22
N GLY A 26 -0.60 14.57 11.34
CA GLY A 26 0.79 15.05 11.33
C GLY A 26 1.76 14.06 10.69
N ILE A 27 1.61 12.76 10.97
CA ILE A 27 2.47 11.72 10.41
C ILE A 27 2.10 11.43 8.96
N SER A 28 0.80 11.36 8.65
CA SER A 28 0.35 11.16 7.26
C SER A 28 0.72 12.32 6.37
N LEU A 29 0.75 13.56 6.88
CA LEU A 29 1.25 14.73 6.15
C LEU A 29 2.74 14.60 5.84
N GLY A 30 3.58 14.33 6.84
CA GLY A 30 5.03 14.16 6.61
C GLY A 30 5.32 13.03 5.61
N THR A 31 4.53 11.97 5.69
CA THR A 31 4.59 10.83 4.77
C THR A 31 4.12 11.20 3.36
N ALA A 32 3.02 11.93 3.26
CA ALA A 32 2.45 12.43 2.00
C ALA A 32 3.43 13.37 1.28
N VAL A 33 4.08 14.27 2.01
CA VAL A 33 5.12 15.15 1.48
C VAL A 33 6.27 14.33 0.89
N LEU A 34 6.78 13.32 1.63
CA LEU A 34 7.86 12.45 1.13
C LEU A 34 7.44 11.69 -0.13
N VAL A 35 6.27 11.06 -0.12
CA VAL A 35 5.76 10.28 -1.27
C VAL A 35 5.53 11.19 -2.48
N THR A 36 4.96 12.38 -2.25
CA THR A 36 4.68 13.33 -3.33
C THR A 36 5.98 13.89 -3.91
N GLY A 37 6.94 14.25 -3.07
CA GLY A 37 8.25 14.74 -3.52
C GLY A 37 9.00 13.69 -4.36
N VAL A 38 9.00 12.44 -3.91
CA VAL A 38 9.57 11.32 -4.69
C VAL A 38 8.84 11.15 -6.02
N THR A 39 7.50 11.19 -6.01
CA THR A 39 6.68 11.04 -7.23
C THR A 39 6.93 12.15 -8.23
N LEU A 40 7.10 13.40 -7.77
CA LEU A 40 7.40 14.54 -8.62
C LEU A 40 8.80 14.46 -9.25
N ALA A 41 9.84 14.17 -8.45
CA ALA A 41 11.21 14.01 -8.95
C ALA A 41 11.31 12.90 -10.01
N VAL A 42 10.55 11.83 -9.78
CA VAL A 42 10.40 10.73 -10.71
C VAL A 42 9.72 11.14 -12.03
N ARG A 43 8.62 11.91 -11.95
CA ARG A 43 7.91 12.41 -13.14
C ARG A 43 8.83 13.28 -14.00
N GLU A 44 9.62 14.14 -13.36
CA GLU A 44 10.61 14.98 -14.04
C GLU A 44 11.68 14.15 -14.77
N THR A 45 12.11 13.03 -14.20
CA THR A 45 13.10 12.13 -14.85
C THR A 45 12.52 11.37 -16.05
N THR A 46 11.18 11.30 -16.18
CA THR A 46 10.48 10.49 -17.19
C THR A 46 9.70 11.31 -18.22
N SER A 47 9.74 12.64 -18.12
CA SER A 47 9.00 13.56 -19.01
C SER A 47 9.40 13.44 -20.48
N ASP A 48 10.64 13.03 -20.75
CA ASP A 48 11.23 12.99 -22.10
C ASP A 48 10.98 11.68 -22.84
N ALA A 49 10.30 10.71 -22.23
CA ALA A 49 9.93 9.48 -22.91
C ALA A 49 8.91 9.75 -24.03
N THR A 50 8.77 8.84 -24.99
CA THR A 50 7.81 8.96 -26.12
C THR A 50 6.56 8.12 -25.86
N ALA A 51 5.44 8.43 -26.55
CA ALA A 51 4.14 7.74 -26.42
C ALA A 51 4.23 6.22 -26.27
N GLY A 52 5.06 5.58 -27.11
CA GLY A 52 5.28 4.13 -27.14
C GLY A 52 6.28 3.59 -26.10
N THR A 53 7.13 4.45 -25.51
CA THR A 53 8.11 4.05 -24.48
C THR A 53 7.71 4.47 -23.07
N TYR A 54 6.75 5.39 -22.88
CA TYR A 54 6.28 5.85 -21.55
C TYR A 54 5.92 4.69 -20.62
N GLY A 55 5.31 3.62 -21.15
CA GLY A 55 4.95 2.45 -20.34
C GLY A 55 6.17 1.77 -19.71
N LEU A 56 7.30 1.71 -20.42
CA LEU A 56 8.54 1.07 -19.96
C LEU A 56 9.46 2.05 -19.22
N SER A 57 9.60 3.28 -19.72
CA SER A 57 10.42 4.32 -19.10
C SER A 57 9.84 4.79 -17.76
N SER A 58 8.53 4.63 -17.54
CA SER A 58 7.89 4.89 -16.26
C SER A 58 7.91 3.69 -15.29
N LEU A 59 8.48 2.54 -15.64
CA LEU A 59 8.58 1.41 -14.70
C LEU A 59 9.49 1.69 -13.50
N PRO A 60 10.72 2.24 -13.68
CA PRO A 60 11.56 2.60 -12.53
C PRO A 60 10.87 3.65 -11.66
N ALA A 61 10.21 4.60 -12.31
CA ALA A 61 9.40 5.64 -11.69
C ALA A 61 8.26 5.10 -10.82
N GLN A 62 7.45 4.20 -11.38
CA GLN A 62 6.36 3.53 -10.68
C GLN A 62 6.87 2.63 -9.57
N LEU A 63 8.00 1.94 -9.76
CA LEU A 63 8.63 1.15 -8.71
C LEU A 63 9.12 2.01 -7.54
N VAL A 64 9.74 3.16 -7.82
CA VAL A 64 10.16 4.11 -6.80
C VAL A 64 8.97 4.74 -6.08
N SER A 65 7.88 5.05 -6.78
CA SER A 65 6.63 5.53 -6.16
C SER A 65 5.94 4.43 -5.33
N LEU A 66 5.97 3.17 -5.78
CA LEU A 66 5.43 2.01 -5.07
C LEU A 66 6.27 1.68 -3.81
N LEU A 67 7.59 1.78 -3.91
CA LEU A 67 8.54 1.71 -2.79
C LEU A 67 8.28 2.84 -1.78
N GLY A 68 8.18 4.07 -2.27
CA GLY A 68 7.91 5.25 -1.46
C GLY A 68 6.59 5.13 -0.70
N SER A 69 5.52 4.70 -1.38
CA SER A 69 4.19 4.52 -0.79
C SER A 69 4.10 3.32 0.17
N THR A 70 4.76 2.20 -0.10
CA THR A 70 4.80 1.05 0.83
C THR A 70 5.63 1.36 2.08
N LEU A 71 6.74 2.08 1.94
CA LEU A 71 7.59 2.56 3.04
C LEU A 71 6.85 3.58 3.90
N ALA A 72 6.16 4.51 3.26
CA ALA A 72 5.21 5.43 3.86
C ALA A 72 4.13 4.71 4.70
N VAL A 73 3.46 3.72 4.10
CA VAL A 73 2.45 2.90 4.79
C VAL A 73 3.08 2.12 5.94
N GLY A 74 4.30 1.58 5.77
CA GLY A 74 5.05 0.88 6.81
C GLY A 74 5.38 1.77 8.01
N MET A 75 5.84 3.00 7.75
CA MET A 75 6.07 4.01 8.78
C MET A 75 4.77 4.38 9.48
N LEU A 76 3.71 4.66 8.73
CA LEU A 76 2.40 5.04 9.27
C LEU A 76 1.79 3.92 10.11
N THR A 77 1.89 2.67 9.67
CA THR A 77 1.39 1.50 10.41
C THR A 77 2.14 1.34 11.74
N SER A 78 3.46 1.56 11.74
CA SER A 78 4.28 1.47 12.96
C SER A 78 3.92 2.54 14.00
N VAL A 79 3.54 3.74 13.56
CA VAL A 79 3.18 4.83 14.46
C VAL A 79 1.69 4.79 14.83
N ALA A 80 0.81 4.41 13.89
CA ALA A 80 -0.62 4.24 14.11
C ALA A 80 -0.94 3.08 15.05
N SER A 81 -0.16 1.98 15.01
CA SER A 81 -0.31 0.85 15.94
C SER A 81 -0.23 1.25 17.41
N HIS A 82 0.46 2.36 17.75
CA HIS A 82 0.54 2.87 19.11
C HIS A 82 -0.48 3.98 19.41
N ALA A 83 -1.04 4.65 18.41
CA ALA A 83 -2.22 5.51 18.58
C ALA A 83 -3.48 4.69 18.94
N VAL A 84 -3.58 3.43 18.50
CA VAL A 84 -4.62 2.48 18.97
C VAL A 84 -4.51 2.21 20.47
N LEU A 85 -3.29 2.27 21.02
CA LEU A 85 -2.99 1.91 22.42
C LEU A 85 -3.23 3.06 23.42
N GLY A 86 -3.81 4.18 22.99
CA GLY A 86 -4.36 5.22 23.88
C GLY A 86 -3.35 6.05 24.67
N ARG A 87 -2.08 6.06 24.28
CA ARG A 87 -1.05 6.90 24.92
C ARG A 87 -0.90 8.24 24.18
N PRO A 88 -0.82 9.39 24.88
CA PRO A 88 -0.58 10.68 24.24
C PRO A 88 0.83 10.70 23.65
N LEU A 89 0.92 10.71 22.32
CA LEU A 89 2.20 10.73 21.60
C LEU A 89 2.46 12.12 21.01
N SER A 90 3.60 12.73 21.39
CA SER A 90 4.15 13.88 20.68
C SER A 90 4.90 13.42 19.41
N LEU A 91 4.98 14.28 18.38
CA LEU A 91 5.72 13.99 17.13
C LEU A 91 7.15 13.49 17.37
N LYS A 92 7.85 14.09 18.34
CA LYS A 92 9.21 13.71 18.73
C LYS A 92 9.27 12.35 19.42
N GLY A 93 8.26 12.02 20.24
CA GLY A 93 8.11 10.70 20.86
C GLY A 93 7.88 9.62 19.81
N ALA A 94 6.98 9.87 18.86
CA ALA A 94 6.68 8.97 17.75
C ALA A 94 7.92 8.66 16.89
N TRP A 95 8.72 9.68 16.54
CA TRP A 95 9.94 9.49 15.73
C TRP A 95 11.02 8.69 16.47
N ARG A 96 11.26 8.98 17.76
CA ARG A 96 12.28 8.29 18.58
C ARG A 96 11.99 6.79 18.68
N GLU A 97 10.72 6.42 18.68
CA GLU A 97 10.26 5.04 18.81
C GLU A 97 10.14 4.32 17.46
N ALA A 98 9.90 5.04 16.37
CA ALA A 98 9.91 4.49 15.01
C ALA A 98 11.33 4.20 14.49
N ARG A 99 12.31 5.05 14.81
CA ARG A 99 13.69 4.97 14.30
C ARG A 99 14.36 3.58 14.42
N PRO A 100 14.23 2.81 15.52
CA PRO A 100 14.85 1.49 15.63
C PRO A 100 14.25 0.44 14.70
N ARG A 101 12.96 0.59 14.33
CA ARG A 101 12.24 -0.35 13.46
C ARG A 101 12.29 0.06 11.99
N PHE A 102 12.63 1.32 11.71
CA PHE A 102 12.74 1.88 10.37
C PHE A 102 13.53 0.98 9.42
N TRP A 103 14.70 0.50 9.82
CA TRP A 103 15.54 -0.34 8.94
C TRP A 103 14.91 -1.70 8.60
N LYS A 104 14.17 -2.31 9.53
CA LYS A 104 13.45 -3.56 9.26
C LYS A 104 12.25 -3.34 8.34
N LEU A 105 11.52 -2.24 8.54
CA LEU A 105 10.40 -1.84 7.68
C LEU A 105 10.90 -1.49 6.27
N LEU A 106 11.98 -0.72 6.17
CA LEU A 106 12.67 -0.39 4.92
C LEU A 106 13.12 -1.67 4.20
N GLY A 107 13.75 -2.59 4.92
CA GLY A 107 14.18 -3.88 4.36
C GLY A 107 12.99 -4.70 3.84
N LEU A 108 11.88 -4.74 4.59
CA LEU A 108 10.66 -5.42 4.14
C LEU A 108 10.08 -4.74 2.88
N THR A 109 9.98 -3.41 2.87
CA THR A 109 9.36 -2.68 1.75
C THR A 109 10.21 -2.81 0.49
N VAL A 110 11.54 -2.74 0.62
CA VAL A 110 12.47 -2.99 -0.48
C VAL A 110 12.34 -4.42 -0.98
N LEU A 111 12.31 -5.41 -0.09
CA LEU A 111 12.19 -6.82 -0.49
C LEU A 111 10.86 -7.10 -1.20
N VAL A 112 9.74 -6.59 -0.67
CA VAL A 112 8.42 -6.75 -1.30
C VAL A 112 8.42 -6.10 -2.69
N ALA A 113 8.95 -4.89 -2.82
CA ALA A 113 9.03 -4.23 -4.12
C ALA A 113 9.94 -4.96 -5.11
N LEU A 114 11.07 -5.51 -4.66
CA LEU A 114 11.94 -6.32 -5.51
C LEU A 114 11.24 -7.60 -5.98
N VAL A 115 10.49 -8.27 -5.11
CA VAL A 115 9.69 -9.45 -5.48
C VAL A 115 8.62 -9.08 -6.51
N MET A 116 7.92 -7.95 -6.31
CA MET A 116 6.92 -7.46 -7.25
C MET A 116 7.53 -7.06 -8.60
N ALA A 117 8.65 -6.34 -8.58
CA ALA A 117 9.39 -5.93 -9.78
C ALA A 117 9.89 -7.15 -10.57
N ALA A 118 10.50 -8.13 -9.87
CA ALA A 118 10.97 -9.35 -10.48
C ALA A 118 9.81 -10.15 -11.10
N ALA A 119 8.68 -10.26 -10.41
CA ALA A 119 7.49 -10.93 -10.94
C ALA A 119 6.99 -10.29 -12.24
N VAL A 120 6.86 -8.96 -12.28
CA VAL A 120 6.44 -8.22 -13.49
C VAL A 120 7.48 -8.35 -14.60
N LEU A 121 8.77 -8.20 -14.27
CA LEU A 121 9.87 -8.27 -15.24
C LEU A 121 9.94 -9.66 -15.90
N VAL A 122 9.81 -10.73 -15.12
CA VAL A 122 9.78 -12.11 -15.64
C VAL A 122 8.64 -12.32 -16.63
N CYS A 123 7.48 -11.72 -16.40
CA CYS A 123 6.37 -11.78 -17.35
C CYS A 123 6.60 -10.93 -18.62
N LEU A 124 7.29 -9.79 -18.50
CA LEU A 124 7.52 -8.86 -19.62
C LEU A 124 8.69 -9.24 -20.52
N VAL A 125 9.77 -9.80 -19.96
CA VAL A 125 11.03 -10.09 -20.67
C VAL A 125 10.83 -10.87 -21.97
N PRO A 126 10.02 -11.94 -22.03
CA PRO A 126 9.82 -12.68 -23.28
C PRO A 126 9.23 -11.82 -24.40
N GLY A 127 8.25 -10.96 -24.09
CA GLY A 127 7.64 -10.07 -25.08
C GLY A 127 8.58 -8.99 -25.57
N LEU A 128 9.35 -8.41 -24.65
CA LEU A 128 10.36 -7.40 -25.01
C LEU A 128 11.44 -7.97 -25.93
N LEU A 129 11.92 -9.18 -25.67
CA LEU A 129 12.92 -9.85 -26.50
C LEU A 129 12.40 -10.19 -27.89
N VAL A 130 11.13 -10.57 -28.01
CA VAL A 130 10.50 -10.84 -29.30
C VAL A 130 10.30 -9.54 -30.09
N ASN A 131 9.92 -8.45 -29.44
CA ASN A 131 9.73 -7.15 -30.09
C ASN A 131 11.03 -6.60 -30.67
N THR A 132 12.14 -6.68 -29.93
CA THR A 132 13.46 -6.26 -30.43
C THR A 132 13.97 -7.12 -31.59
N ALA A 133 13.46 -8.35 -31.73
CA ALA A 133 13.74 -9.25 -32.85
C ALA A 133 12.81 -9.04 -34.06
N GLY A 134 11.95 -8.00 -34.04
CA GLY A 134 10.98 -7.72 -35.10
C GLY A 134 9.69 -8.55 -35.02
N GLY A 135 9.46 -9.26 -33.92
CA GLY A 135 8.18 -9.88 -33.63
C GLY A 135 7.13 -8.84 -33.21
N GLY A 136 5.84 -9.14 -33.43
CA GLY A 136 4.75 -8.22 -33.06
C GLY A 136 4.54 -8.08 -31.54
N ASP A 137 3.71 -7.11 -31.14
CA ASP A 137 3.46 -6.74 -29.74
C ASP A 137 2.67 -7.79 -28.92
N GLY A 138 2.23 -8.88 -29.54
CA GLY A 138 1.33 -9.87 -28.93
C GLY A 138 1.87 -10.48 -27.63
N LEU A 139 3.13 -10.92 -27.61
CA LEU A 139 3.74 -11.45 -26.38
C LEU A 139 3.94 -10.37 -25.31
N THR A 140 4.21 -9.12 -25.71
CA THR A 140 4.38 -8.00 -24.76
C THR A 140 3.07 -7.72 -24.05
N ILE A 141 1.96 -7.67 -24.80
CA ILE A 141 0.61 -7.49 -24.23
C ILE A 141 0.27 -8.65 -23.29
N LEU A 142 0.51 -9.89 -23.71
CA LEU A 142 0.30 -11.07 -22.86
C LEU A 142 1.13 -11.00 -21.57
N GLY A 143 2.40 -10.59 -21.69
CA GLY A 143 3.32 -10.40 -20.57
C GLY A 143 2.85 -9.33 -19.59
N VAL A 144 2.32 -8.21 -20.10
CA VAL A 144 1.70 -7.15 -19.27
C VAL A 144 0.51 -7.72 -18.50
N ILE A 145 -0.41 -8.42 -19.17
CA ILE A 145 -1.60 -8.99 -18.53
C ILE A 145 -1.21 -9.99 -17.45
N ALA A 146 -0.31 -10.93 -17.78
CA ALA A 146 0.20 -11.92 -16.84
C ALA A 146 0.92 -11.26 -15.65
N GLY A 147 1.72 -10.23 -15.91
CA GLY A 147 2.42 -9.45 -14.90
C GLY A 147 1.45 -8.73 -13.95
N VAL A 148 0.38 -8.12 -14.48
CA VAL A 148 -0.65 -7.46 -13.67
C VAL A 148 -1.39 -8.47 -12.79
N VAL A 149 -1.80 -9.61 -13.35
CA VAL A 149 -2.49 -10.67 -12.59
C VAL A 149 -1.59 -11.19 -11.46
N LEU A 150 -0.32 -11.45 -11.76
CA LEU A 150 0.66 -11.92 -10.78
C LEU A 150 0.95 -10.86 -9.71
N ALA A 151 1.07 -9.59 -10.10
CA ALA A 151 1.27 -8.47 -9.17
C ALA A 151 0.07 -8.34 -8.22
N VAL A 152 -1.16 -8.38 -8.72
CA VAL A 152 -2.37 -8.36 -7.87
C VAL A 152 -2.36 -9.53 -6.90
N TRP A 153 -2.07 -10.74 -7.39
CA TRP A 153 -2.00 -11.93 -6.54
C TRP A 153 -0.95 -11.83 -5.43
N LEU A 154 0.26 -11.36 -5.75
CA LEU A 154 1.34 -11.14 -4.79
C LEU A 154 1.00 -10.02 -3.79
N TYR A 155 0.43 -8.91 -4.26
CA TYR A 155 0.02 -7.79 -3.41
C TYR A 155 -0.94 -8.26 -2.31
N ILE A 156 -1.95 -9.05 -2.68
CA ILE A 156 -2.93 -9.57 -1.71
C ILE A 156 -2.26 -10.56 -0.75
N ARG A 157 -1.43 -11.49 -1.25
CA ARG A 157 -0.66 -12.45 -0.43
C ARG A 157 0.26 -11.76 0.58
N LEU A 158 0.83 -10.61 0.23
CA LEU A 158 1.82 -9.89 1.03
C LEU A 158 1.24 -8.70 1.81
N SER A 159 -0.06 -8.42 1.67
CA SER A 159 -0.76 -7.29 2.29
C SER A 159 -0.60 -7.19 3.81
N PHE A 160 -0.38 -8.32 4.50
CA PHE A 160 -0.24 -8.38 5.96
C PHE A 160 1.20 -8.45 6.45
N SER A 161 2.20 -8.40 5.56
CA SER A 161 3.62 -8.58 5.93
C SER A 161 4.09 -7.52 6.92
N THR A 162 3.66 -6.26 6.75
CA THR A 162 3.99 -5.15 7.65
C THR A 162 3.43 -5.38 9.05
N ALA A 163 2.17 -5.83 9.14
CA ALA A 163 1.52 -6.11 10.41
C ALA A 163 2.19 -7.28 11.13
N ALA A 164 2.52 -8.36 10.40
CA ALA A 164 3.25 -9.51 10.95
C ALA A 164 4.65 -9.12 11.46
N LEU A 165 5.41 -8.32 10.69
CA LEU A 165 6.75 -7.86 11.08
C LEU A 165 6.72 -7.04 12.38
N VAL A 166 5.76 -6.11 12.50
CA VAL A 166 5.67 -5.19 13.64
C VAL A 166 5.06 -5.87 14.87
N LEU A 167 3.97 -6.62 14.69
CA LEU A 167 3.18 -7.18 15.79
C LEU A 167 3.73 -8.53 16.28
N GLU A 168 4.19 -9.40 15.37
CA GLU A 168 4.77 -10.70 15.74
C GLU A 168 6.29 -10.64 15.97
N ARG A 169 6.93 -9.47 15.74
CA ARG A 169 8.38 -9.23 15.89
C ARG A 169 9.26 -10.23 15.11
N GLN A 170 8.74 -10.76 14.01
CA GLN A 170 9.40 -11.75 13.17
C GLN A 170 10.51 -11.15 12.29
N GLY A 171 11.32 -12.03 11.68
CA GLY A 171 12.20 -11.67 10.58
C GLY A 171 11.41 -11.27 9.32
N ILE A 172 12.07 -10.60 8.37
CA ILE A 172 11.42 -10.08 7.15
C ILE A 172 10.77 -11.21 6.34
N VAL A 173 11.53 -12.27 6.07
CA VAL A 173 11.06 -13.42 5.28
C VAL A 173 9.96 -14.18 6.01
N ASP A 174 10.10 -14.35 7.33
CA ASP A 174 9.09 -15.02 8.16
C ASP A 174 7.76 -14.25 8.17
N ALA A 175 7.82 -12.93 8.28
CA ALA A 175 6.65 -12.06 8.19
C ALA A 175 5.93 -12.18 6.83
N MET A 176 6.68 -12.27 5.72
CA MET A 176 6.10 -12.51 4.39
C MET A 176 5.46 -13.90 4.28
N ARG A 177 6.13 -14.94 4.77
CA ARG A 177 5.58 -16.31 4.80
C ARG A 177 4.31 -16.38 5.66
N ARG A 178 4.31 -15.70 6.80
CA ARG A 178 3.16 -15.58 7.69
C ARG A 178 2.00 -14.85 7.03
N SER A 179 2.26 -13.73 6.35
CA SER A 179 1.25 -13.02 5.55
C SER A 179 0.63 -13.93 4.50
N ALA A 180 1.47 -14.63 3.72
CA ALA A 180 0.99 -15.54 2.69
C ALA A 180 0.10 -16.64 3.30
N LYS A 181 0.51 -17.24 4.43
CA LYS A 181 -0.30 -18.19 5.18
C LYS A 181 -1.63 -17.57 5.60
N LEU A 182 -1.64 -16.37 6.20
CA LEU A 182 -2.86 -15.72 6.69
C LEU A 182 -3.91 -15.43 5.60
N VAL A 183 -3.48 -15.24 4.36
CA VAL A 183 -4.37 -14.98 3.21
C VAL A 183 -4.88 -16.27 2.56
N ASP A 184 -4.25 -17.41 2.82
CA ASP A 184 -4.49 -18.69 2.15
C ASP A 184 -5.91 -19.26 2.39
N GLY A 185 -6.78 -19.27 1.38
CA GLY A 185 -8.19 -19.66 1.55
C GLY A 185 -9.14 -18.53 1.94
N ALA A 186 -8.63 -17.31 2.18
CA ALA A 186 -9.43 -16.08 2.32
C ALA A 186 -9.09 -15.04 1.24
N TRP A 187 -8.37 -15.43 0.19
CA TRP A 187 -7.81 -14.54 -0.82
C TRP A 187 -8.87 -13.64 -1.48
N TRP A 188 -9.99 -14.20 -1.94
CA TRP A 188 -11.07 -13.44 -2.59
C TRP A 188 -11.73 -12.42 -1.66
N ARG A 189 -11.90 -12.77 -0.39
CA ARG A 189 -12.44 -11.87 0.62
C ARG A 189 -11.48 -10.71 0.87
N THR A 190 -10.20 -11.02 1.07
CA THR A 190 -9.16 -9.99 1.26
C THR A 190 -9.03 -9.09 0.04
N PHE A 191 -9.04 -9.67 -1.16
CA PHE A 191 -9.06 -8.94 -2.42
C PHE A 191 -10.24 -7.98 -2.51
N GLY A 192 -11.47 -8.47 -2.31
CA GLY A 192 -12.67 -7.65 -2.43
C GLY A 192 -12.69 -6.48 -1.44
N ILE A 193 -12.26 -6.70 -0.19
CA ILE A 193 -12.22 -5.63 0.81
C ILE A 193 -11.13 -4.62 0.50
N LEU A 194 -9.93 -5.07 0.11
CA LEU A 194 -8.85 -4.16 -0.29
C LEU A 194 -9.20 -3.38 -1.56
N LEU A 195 -9.84 -4.03 -2.54
CA LEU A 195 -10.31 -3.40 -3.77
C LEU A 195 -11.34 -2.31 -3.46
N LEU A 196 -12.37 -2.64 -2.66
CA LEU A 196 -13.40 -1.69 -2.27
C LEU A 196 -12.81 -0.50 -1.48
N THR A 197 -11.91 -0.80 -0.54
CA THR A 197 -11.19 0.23 0.22
C THR A 197 -10.35 1.11 -0.70
N GLY A 198 -9.69 0.52 -1.69
CA GLY A 198 -8.94 1.23 -2.72
C GLY A 198 -9.83 2.15 -3.54
N VAL A 199 -10.98 1.67 -4.02
CA VAL A 199 -11.95 2.49 -4.77
C VAL A 199 -12.44 3.68 -3.93
N ILE A 200 -12.82 3.43 -2.67
CA ILE A 200 -13.26 4.50 -1.75
C ILE A 200 -12.13 5.52 -1.54
N ALA A 201 -10.90 5.05 -1.32
CA ALA A 201 -9.73 5.93 -1.16
C ALA A 201 -9.47 6.76 -2.42
N SER A 202 -9.51 6.15 -3.61
CA SER A 202 -9.29 6.83 -4.88
C SER A 202 -10.34 7.89 -5.17
N VAL A 203 -11.62 7.61 -4.89
CA VAL A 203 -12.70 8.60 -5.03
C VAL A 203 -12.46 9.77 -4.05
N ALA A 204 -12.12 9.49 -2.80
CA ALA A 204 -11.81 10.53 -1.83
C ALA A 204 -10.60 11.37 -2.27
N GLN A 205 -9.54 10.73 -2.79
CA GLN A 205 -8.37 11.44 -3.30
C GLN A 205 -8.72 12.35 -4.46
N PHE A 206 -9.51 11.86 -5.43
CA PHE A 206 -9.96 12.65 -6.57
C PHE A 206 -10.76 13.88 -6.13
N VAL A 207 -11.73 13.70 -5.23
CA VAL A 207 -12.55 14.80 -4.71
C VAL A 207 -11.71 15.84 -3.97
N ILE A 208 -10.72 15.41 -3.19
CA ILE A 208 -9.83 16.31 -2.44
C ILE A 208 -8.86 17.05 -3.37
N ALA A 209 -8.34 16.38 -4.42
CA ALA A 209 -7.38 16.98 -5.35
C ALA A 209 -8.03 17.97 -6.33
N LEU A 210 -9.28 17.71 -6.74
CA LEU A 210 -10.01 18.50 -7.74
C LEU A 210 -9.94 20.03 -7.54
N PRO A 211 -10.25 20.61 -6.35
CA PRO A 211 -10.18 22.06 -6.18
C PRO A 211 -8.77 22.62 -6.42
N PHE A 212 -7.72 21.87 -6.06
CA PHE A 212 -6.34 22.28 -6.29
C PHE A 212 -5.99 22.21 -7.78
N ASP A 213 -6.40 21.14 -8.46
CA ASP A 213 -6.16 20.98 -9.90
C ASP A 213 -6.86 22.09 -10.71
N VAL A 214 -8.10 22.44 -10.35
CA VAL A 214 -8.84 23.55 -10.97
C VAL A 214 -8.16 24.90 -10.71
N LEU A 215 -7.74 25.17 -9.46
CA LEU A 215 -7.01 26.40 -9.15
C LEU A 215 -5.67 26.48 -9.89
N GLY A 216 -4.94 25.37 -9.95
CA GLY A 216 -3.69 25.29 -10.70
C GLY A 216 -3.89 25.59 -12.18
N LEU A 217 -4.96 25.03 -12.77
CA LEU A 217 -5.31 25.27 -14.15
C LEU A 217 -5.69 26.74 -14.41
N LEU A 218 -6.53 27.34 -13.54
CA LEU A 218 -6.95 28.75 -13.66
C LEU A 218 -5.76 29.71 -13.56
N VAL A 219 -4.88 29.50 -12.57
CA VAL A 219 -3.68 30.32 -12.40
C VAL A 219 -2.70 30.13 -13.56
N GLY A 220 -2.57 28.90 -14.07
CA GLY A 220 -1.76 28.61 -15.25
C GLY A 220 -2.25 29.32 -16.51
N PHE A 221 -3.57 29.52 -16.66
CA PHE A 221 -4.15 30.26 -17.78
C PHE A 221 -4.01 31.79 -17.66
N THR A 222 -4.02 32.35 -16.44
CA THR A 222 -3.87 33.80 -16.25
C THR A 222 -2.45 34.31 -16.52
N ASP A 223 -1.46 33.42 -16.52
CA ASP A 223 -0.03 33.73 -16.73
C ASP A 223 0.41 33.64 -18.22
N SER A 224 -0.56 33.49 -19.14
CA SER A 224 -0.33 33.33 -20.59
C SER A 224 0.30 34.55 -21.28
N GLU A 225 0.38 35.72 -20.61
CA GLU A 225 0.82 36.98 -21.23
C GLU A 225 2.30 37.35 -20.99
N GLY A 226 3.11 36.52 -20.32
CA GLY A 226 4.54 36.80 -20.24
C GLY A 226 5.35 35.78 -19.45
N SER A 227 6.18 35.01 -20.16
CA SER A 227 7.06 33.92 -19.68
C SER A 227 6.36 32.57 -19.41
N SER A 228 6.53 31.64 -20.35
CA SER A 228 6.03 30.26 -20.29
C SER A 228 6.53 29.42 -19.10
N SER A 229 7.46 29.95 -18.28
CA SER A 229 8.01 29.29 -17.11
C SER A 229 7.16 29.48 -15.84
N THR A 230 6.49 30.61 -15.66
CA THR A 230 5.87 30.96 -14.36
C THR A 230 4.52 30.27 -14.17
N GLY A 231 3.66 30.25 -15.21
CA GLY A 231 2.37 29.55 -15.17
C GLY A 231 2.49 28.04 -15.00
N GLY A 232 3.52 27.42 -15.58
CA GLY A 232 3.81 25.99 -15.43
C GLY A 232 4.27 25.61 -14.00
N LEU A 233 5.05 26.49 -13.37
CA LEU A 233 5.46 26.33 -11.96
C LEU A 233 4.27 26.48 -11.02
N ALA A 234 3.40 27.48 -11.26
CA ALA A 234 2.19 27.68 -10.47
C ALA A 234 1.24 26.48 -10.57
N PHE A 235 0.96 25.98 -11.78
CA PHE A 235 0.17 24.77 -11.99
C PHE A 235 0.74 23.57 -11.22
N SER A 236 2.06 23.33 -11.35
CA SER A 236 2.74 22.21 -10.69
C SER A 236 2.69 22.31 -9.15
N LEU A 237 2.75 23.53 -8.60
CA LEU A 237 2.64 23.77 -7.16
C LEU A 237 1.24 23.39 -6.65
N PHE A 238 0.18 23.86 -7.32
CA PHE A 238 -1.19 23.53 -6.94
C PHE A 238 -1.48 22.04 -7.03
N VAL A 239 -1.10 21.38 -8.13
CA VAL A 239 -1.21 19.92 -8.28
C VAL A 239 -0.41 19.20 -7.19
N GLY A 240 0.79 19.68 -6.85
CA GLY A 240 1.60 19.16 -5.75
C GLY A 240 0.89 19.24 -4.40
N VAL A 241 0.28 20.38 -4.08
CA VAL A 241 -0.50 20.56 -2.84
C VAL A 241 -1.73 19.66 -2.83
N GLY A 242 -2.45 19.54 -3.96
CA GLY A 242 -3.58 18.63 -4.11
C GLY A 242 -3.20 17.17 -3.89
N MET A 243 -2.04 16.74 -4.41
CA MET A 243 -1.49 15.40 -4.15
C MET A 243 -1.16 15.18 -2.67
N ILE A 244 -0.52 16.15 -2.01
CA ILE A 244 -0.20 16.05 -0.57
C ILE A 244 -1.49 15.97 0.25
N ALA A 245 -2.45 16.85 -0.01
CA ALA A 245 -3.72 16.91 0.72
C ALA A 245 -4.52 15.61 0.58
N SER A 246 -4.66 15.10 -0.66
CA SER A 246 -5.39 13.88 -0.95
C SER A 246 -4.71 12.62 -0.37
N THR A 247 -3.38 12.49 -0.50
CA THR A 247 -2.63 11.34 0.03
C THR A 247 -2.59 11.31 1.56
N THR A 248 -2.50 12.49 2.20
CA THR A 248 -2.60 12.63 3.67
C THR A 248 -3.88 11.99 4.22
N PHE A 249 -5.00 12.12 3.49
CA PHE A 249 -6.27 11.52 3.88
C PHE A 249 -6.37 10.02 3.56
N ALA A 250 -5.82 9.58 2.44
CA ALA A 250 -5.95 8.21 1.97
C ALA A 250 -5.17 7.20 2.84
N PHE A 251 -4.00 7.59 3.36
CA PHE A 251 -3.15 6.63 4.07
C PHE A 251 -3.73 6.11 5.39
N PRO A 252 -4.31 6.92 6.29
CA PRO A 252 -4.93 6.41 7.52
C PRO A 252 -6.07 5.42 7.25
N LEU A 253 -6.87 5.67 6.22
CA LEU A 253 -7.99 4.81 5.84
C LEU A 253 -7.51 3.43 5.41
N THR A 254 -6.56 3.38 4.48
CA THR A 254 -6.00 2.12 3.95
C THR A 254 -5.22 1.35 5.02
N ALA A 255 -4.44 2.03 5.84
CA ALA A 255 -3.71 1.42 6.95
C ALA A 255 -4.66 0.82 8.01
N GLY A 256 -5.71 1.57 8.39
CA GLY A 256 -6.70 1.11 9.38
C GLY A 256 -7.42 -0.16 8.95
N VAL A 257 -7.89 -0.21 7.69
CA VAL A 257 -8.53 -1.41 7.14
C VAL A 257 -7.58 -2.60 7.11
N THR A 258 -6.33 -2.39 6.66
CA THR A 258 -5.34 -3.48 6.57
C THR A 258 -5.02 -4.08 7.93
N VAL A 259 -4.88 -3.24 8.97
CA VAL A 259 -4.65 -3.70 10.35
C VAL A 259 -5.84 -4.46 10.91
N LEU A 260 -7.07 -3.97 10.69
CA LEU A 260 -8.29 -4.65 11.16
C LEU A 260 -8.47 -6.01 10.47
N LEU A 261 -8.23 -6.08 9.16
CA LEU A 261 -8.25 -7.33 8.40
C LEU A 261 -7.19 -8.31 8.91
N TYR A 262 -5.99 -7.83 9.21
CA TYR A 262 -4.95 -8.66 9.78
C TYR A 262 -5.39 -9.30 11.10
N VAL A 263 -5.95 -8.49 12.01
CA VAL A 263 -6.42 -8.96 13.31
C VAL A 263 -7.57 -9.95 13.16
N ASP A 264 -8.56 -9.68 12.30
CA ASP A 264 -9.67 -10.61 12.03
C ASP A 264 -9.15 -11.96 11.49
N GLN A 265 -8.24 -11.94 10.52
CA GLN A 265 -7.68 -13.15 9.94
C GLN A 265 -6.83 -13.94 10.94
N ARG A 266 -6.05 -13.23 11.75
CA ARG A 266 -5.23 -13.85 12.79
C ARG A 266 -6.12 -14.57 13.81
N ILE A 267 -7.15 -13.90 14.32
CA ILE A 267 -8.09 -14.51 15.29
C ILE A 267 -8.75 -15.74 14.69
N ARG A 268 -9.24 -15.67 13.44
CA ARG A 268 -9.93 -16.80 12.79
C ARG A 268 -9.06 -18.03 12.60
N ARG A 269 -7.77 -17.84 12.27
CA ARG A 269 -6.85 -18.97 12.11
C ARG A 269 -6.38 -19.54 13.43
N GLU A 270 -6.00 -18.67 14.36
CA GLU A 270 -5.53 -19.12 15.67
C GLU A 270 -6.65 -19.80 16.46
N SER A 271 -7.92 -19.36 16.34
CA SER A 271 -9.04 -20.07 16.94
C SER A 271 -9.26 -21.45 16.34
N LEU A 272 -9.17 -21.58 15.02
CA LEU A 272 -9.33 -22.86 14.33
C LEU A 272 -8.24 -23.86 14.73
N ASP A 273 -6.99 -23.39 14.83
CA ASP A 273 -5.87 -24.22 15.26
C ASP A 273 -6.10 -24.76 16.69
N LEU A 274 -6.59 -23.92 17.61
CA LEU A 274 -6.93 -24.35 18.97
C LEU A 274 -8.06 -25.39 19.00
N ASP A 275 -9.11 -25.20 18.21
CA ASP A 275 -10.23 -26.14 18.10
C ASP A 275 -9.78 -27.49 17.55
N LEU A 276 -8.90 -27.51 16.54
CA LEU A 276 -8.31 -28.73 15.98
C LEU A 276 -7.42 -29.46 17.00
N THR A 277 -6.63 -28.70 17.78
CA THR A 277 -5.76 -29.27 18.82
C THR A 277 -6.61 -29.87 19.95
N ALA A 278 -7.67 -29.19 20.39
CA ALA A 278 -8.61 -29.69 21.39
C ALA A 278 -9.37 -30.93 20.92
N ALA A 279 -9.78 -30.98 19.65
CA ALA A 279 -10.43 -32.16 19.06
C ALA A 279 -9.46 -33.36 18.96
N SER A 280 -8.17 -33.12 18.73
CA SER A 280 -7.16 -34.19 18.66
C SER A 280 -6.86 -34.83 20.02
N THR A 281 -6.95 -34.08 21.13
CA THR A 281 -6.74 -34.60 22.48
C THR A 281 -7.96 -35.35 23.04
N HIS A 282 -9.15 -35.14 22.47
CA HIS A 282 -10.39 -35.82 22.84
C HIS A 282 -10.68 -37.11 22.05
N ARG A 283 -9.73 -37.62 21.24
CA ARG A 283 -9.94 -38.89 20.53
C ARG A 283 -9.97 -40.05 21.55
N PRO A 284 -11.11 -40.72 21.78
CA PRO A 284 -11.20 -41.79 22.75
C PRO A 284 -10.28 -42.94 22.33
N ALA A 285 -9.55 -43.52 23.28
CA ALA A 285 -8.75 -44.72 23.07
C ALA A 285 -9.65 -45.80 22.43
N ALA A 286 -9.21 -46.33 21.30
CA ALA A 286 -9.95 -47.38 20.60
C ALA A 286 -10.22 -48.54 21.57
N PRO A 287 -11.47 -49.03 21.70
CA PRO A 287 -11.76 -50.14 22.60
C PRO A 287 -10.90 -51.34 22.19
N GLY A 288 -10.10 -51.81 23.14
CA GLY A 288 -9.23 -52.96 22.97
C GLY A 288 -10.05 -54.15 22.49
N ARG A 289 -9.60 -54.77 21.39
CA ARG A 289 -10.15 -56.05 20.94
C ARG A 289 -9.74 -57.11 21.95
N LEU A 290 -10.72 -57.60 22.70
CA LEU A 290 -10.66 -58.89 23.40
C LEU A 290 -10.93 -60.01 22.40
#